data_AF-A0A1U7XTA2-F1
#
_entry.id   AF-A0A1U7XTA2-F1
#
_cell.length_a   1.000
_cell.length_b   1.000
_cell.length_c   1.000
_cell.angle_alpha   90.00
_cell.angle_beta   90.00
_cell.angle_gamma   90.00
#
_symmetry.space_group_name_H-M   'P 1'
#
loop_
_entity.id
_entity.type
_entity.pdbx_description
1 polymer ?
#
loop_
_entity_poly.entity_id
_entity_poly.type
_entity_poly.pdbx_seq_one_letter_code
_entity_poly.pdbx_strand_id
1 'polypeptide(L)'
;MKRFYPSVSSKLPQPSSSSPIATPLEQNLNQLEEQPQFSKRQRQGINLDSLPTDPKERIPIRDYHPNERDEIRREYLRRGPCQPRHHKFPQRDFSGLKRRFNPKWFDEYRNWLEYSVIEDAAYCLCCYLFQDEDIHQAGGDVFSSLGFKSWKKKI
;
A
#
# COMPACT_ATOMS: atom_id res chain seq x y z
N MET A 1 2.52 4.62 51.31
CA MET A 1 3.12 5.86 50.73
C MET A 1 2.25 6.37 49.59
N LYS A 2 1.62 7.53 49.74
CA LYS A 2 0.84 8.18 48.67
C LYS A 2 1.72 9.28 48.04
N ARG A 3 2.00 9.19 46.74
CA ARG A 3 2.81 10.18 46.02
C ARG A 3 1.93 11.36 45.63
N PHE A 4 2.21 12.53 46.20
CA PHE A 4 1.68 13.81 45.79
C PHE A 4 2.52 14.34 44.60
N TYR A 5 1.87 14.75 43.53
CA TYR A 5 2.48 15.59 42.49
C TYR A 5 1.80 16.97 42.52
N PRO A 6 2.55 18.08 42.58
CA PRO A 6 1.96 19.41 42.47
C PRO A 6 1.68 19.75 41.00
N SER A 7 0.53 20.38 40.77
CA SER A 7 0.10 20.93 39.48
C SER A 7 0.82 22.25 39.21
N VAL A 8 1.53 22.35 38.09
CA VAL A 8 2.14 23.60 37.63
C VAL A 8 1.28 24.18 36.52
N SER A 9 0.64 25.30 36.85
CA SER A 9 -0.05 26.21 35.95
C SER A 9 0.97 27.10 35.26
N SER A 10 1.00 27.09 33.93
CA SER A 10 1.68 28.11 33.13
C SER A 10 0.75 28.68 32.07
N LYS A 11 0.56 29.99 32.19
CA LYS A 11 -0.32 30.90 31.46
C LYS A 11 -0.14 30.85 29.95
N LEU A 12 -1.26 30.86 29.21
CA LEU A 12 -1.33 31.26 27.80
C LEU A 12 -1.21 32.79 27.68
N PRO A 13 -0.43 33.32 26.72
CA PRO A 13 -0.63 34.67 26.20
C PRO A 13 -1.59 34.66 25.01
N GLN A 14 -2.60 35.53 25.06
CA GLN A 14 -3.51 35.83 23.96
C GLN A 14 -2.80 36.67 22.87
N PRO A 15 -3.03 36.42 21.57
CA PRO A 15 -2.71 37.39 20.53
C PRO A 15 -3.87 38.38 20.31
N SER A 16 -3.52 39.66 20.26
CA SER A 16 -4.39 40.80 19.95
C SER A 16 -4.87 40.82 18.50
N SER A 17 -6.07 41.37 18.32
CA SER A 17 -6.82 41.57 17.10
C SER A 17 -6.19 42.54 16.08
N SER A 18 -6.37 42.25 14.80
CA SER A 18 -6.83 43.25 13.81
C SER A 18 -7.16 42.58 12.47
N SER A 19 -8.31 42.94 11.91
CA SER A 19 -8.76 42.73 10.53
C SER A 19 -9.07 44.12 9.95
N PRO A 20 -9.51 44.28 8.69
CA PRO A 20 -9.25 43.55 7.44
C PRO A 20 -8.64 44.53 6.38
N ILE A 21 -8.38 44.10 5.14
CA ILE A 21 -8.71 44.83 3.90
C ILE A 21 -8.38 43.92 2.70
N ALA A 22 -9.37 43.77 1.83
CA ALA A 22 -9.32 43.06 0.56
C ALA A 22 -8.84 43.97 -0.56
N THR A 23 -8.09 43.44 -1.53
CA THR A 23 -8.48 43.41 -2.96
C THR A 23 -7.54 42.50 -3.77
N PRO A 24 -8.04 41.90 -4.88
CA PRO A 24 -7.41 40.77 -5.56
C PRO A 24 -6.64 41.20 -6.82
N LEU A 25 -5.51 40.55 -7.12
CA LEU A 25 -4.88 40.60 -8.43
C LEU A 25 -4.17 39.26 -8.71
N GLU A 26 -4.89 38.43 -9.47
CA GLU A 26 -4.42 37.49 -10.50
C GLU A 26 -2.91 37.36 -10.68
N GLN A 27 -2.35 36.19 -10.31
CA GLN A 27 -1.32 35.52 -11.12
C GLN A 27 -1.53 34.01 -11.07
N ASN A 28 -2.24 33.52 -12.09
CA ASN A 28 -2.24 32.15 -12.57
C ASN A 28 -0.80 31.71 -12.92
N LEU A 29 -0.31 30.63 -12.30
CA LEU A 29 0.80 29.81 -12.80
C LEU A 29 0.75 28.41 -12.13
N ASN A 30 0.14 27.48 -12.87
CA ASN A 30 0.47 26.05 -12.95
C ASN A 30 0.54 25.22 -11.65
N GLN A 31 -0.61 24.64 -11.25
CA GLN A 31 -0.63 23.33 -10.60
C GLN A 31 -1.00 22.27 -11.65
N LEU A 32 0.02 21.69 -12.27
CA LEU A 32 -0.06 20.35 -12.86
C LEU A 32 0.25 19.34 -11.75
N GLU A 33 -0.76 19.02 -10.94
CA GLU A 33 -0.82 17.74 -10.26
C GLU A 33 -2.17 17.13 -10.63
N GLU A 34 -2.18 16.32 -11.68
CA GLU A 34 -3.27 15.37 -11.92
C GLU A 34 -3.21 14.30 -10.81
N GLN A 35 -3.80 14.66 -9.67
CA GLN A 35 -4.39 13.70 -8.75
C GLN A 35 -5.42 12.88 -9.55
N PRO A 36 -5.44 11.54 -9.46
CA PRO A 36 -6.46 10.76 -10.15
C PRO A 36 -7.84 11.19 -9.63
N GLN A 37 -8.61 11.87 -10.49
CA GLN A 37 -9.95 12.33 -10.19
C GLN A 37 -10.87 11.12 -9.99
N PHE A 38 -10.98 10.65 -8.75
CA PHE A 38 -12.09 9.79 -8.33
C PHE A 38 -13.29 10.65 -7.91
N SER A 39 -13.65 11.62 -8.75
CA SER A 39 -14.81 12.47 -8.53
C SER A 39 -16.06 11.80 -9.11
N LYS A 40 -16.91 11.29 -8.20
CA LYS A 40 -18.31 10.93 -8.42
C LYS A 40 -18.59 10.11 -9.70
N ARG A 41 -18.12 8.86 -9.74
CA ARG A 41 -18.77 7.88 -10.62
C ARG A 41 -20.12 7.50 -10.02
N GLN A 42 -21.20 7.76 -10.77
CA GLN A 42 -22.45 6.98 -10.68
C GLN A 42 -22.10 5.50 -10.53
N ARG A 43 -22.94 4.72 -9.81
CA ARG A 43 -22.81 3.27 -9.53
C ARG A 43 -22.52 2.44 -10.80
N GLN A 44 -21.34 2.56 -11.35
CA GLN A 44 -20.74 1.64 -12.30
C GLN A 44 -19.97 0.71 -11.38
N GLY A 45 -20.58 -0.43 -11.05
CA GLY A 45 -19.92 -1.46 -10.25
C GLY A 45 -18.53 -1.73 -10.80
N ILE A 46 -17.57 -2.03 -9.92
CA ILE A 46 -16.20 -2.32 -10.33
C ILE A 46 -16.22 -3.40 -11.41
N ASN A 47 -15.56 -3.13 -12.53
CA ASN A 47 -15.31 -4.17 -13.52
C ASN A 47 -14.25 -5.12 -12.94
N LEU A 48 -14.69 -6.25 -12.39
CA LEU A 48 -13.82 -7.23 -11.76
C LEU A 48 -12.75 -7.76 -12.72
N ASP A 49 -13.08 -7.94 -14.00
CA ASP A 49 -12.14 -8.41 -15.02
C ASP A 49 -10.98 -7.43 -15.26
N SER A 50 -11.18 -6.14 -14.96
CA SER A 50 -10.14 -5.11 -15.07
C SER A 50 -9.20 -5.02 -13.86
N LEU A 51 -9.39 -5.83 -12.81
CA LEU A 51 -8.53 -5.79 -11.63
C LEU A 51 -7.07 -6.17 -11.98
N PRO A 52 -6.08 -5.42 -11.48
CA PRO A 52 -4.67 -5.65 -11.77
C PRO A 52 -4.19 -7.01 -11.26
N THR A 53 -3.43 -7.72 -12.11
CA THR A 53 -2.89 -9.04 -11.73
C THR A 53 -1.58 -8.91 -10.98
N ASP A 54 -0.69 -8.01 -11.39
CA ASP A 54 0.60 -7.79 -10.72
C ASP A 54 0.35 -7.13 -9.34
N PRO A 55 0.92 -7.68 -8.24
CA PRO A 55 0.70 -7.13 -6.90
C PRO A 55 1.08 -5.65 -6.78
N LYS A 56 2.09 -5.19 -7.54
CA LYS A 56 2.55 -3.80 -7.47
C LYS A 56 1.52 -2.80 -7.99
N GLU A 57 0.66 -3.21 -8.91
CA GLU A 57 -0.34 -2.35 -9.54
C GLU A 57 -1.63 -2.26 -8.72
N ARG A 58 -1.77 -3.07 -7.68
CA ARG A 58 -2.97 -3.08 -6.84
C ARG A 58 -2.97 -1.89 -5.90
N ILE A 59 -4.09 -1.18 -5.85
CA ILE A 59 -4.33 -0.24 -4.75
C ILE A 59 -4.74 -1.02 -3.48
N PRO A 60 -4.39 -0.53 -2.28
CA PRO A 60 -4.81 -1.11 -1.02
C PRO A 60 -6.31 -1.42 -0.95
N ILE A 61 -6.70 -2.54 -0.34
CA ILE A 61 -8.13 -2.94 -0.25
C ILE A 61 -8.99 -1.86 0.42
N ARG A 62 -8.40 -1.10 1.35
CA ARG A 62 -9.05 0.02 2.02
C ARG A 62 -9.41 1.20 1.12
N ASP A 63 -8.70 1.38 0.03
CA ASP A 63 -8.92 2.53 -0.85
C ASP A 63 -10.14 2.30 -1.77
N TYR A 64 -10.65 1.07 -1.82
CA TYR A 64 -11.94 0.77 -2.47
C TYR A 64 -13.13 1.11 -1.57
N HIS A 65 -14.28 1.36 -2.22
CA HIS A 65 -15.53 1.64 -1.52
C HIS A 65 -15.93 0.44 -0.63
N PRO A 66 -16.39 0.66 0.63
CA PRO A 66 -16.68 -0.42 1.57
C PRO A 66 -17.59 -1.54 1.02
N ASN A 67 -18.58 -1.18 0.20
CA ASN A 67 -19.51 -2.15 -0.41
C ASN A 67 -18.88 -3.03 -1.50
N GLU A 68 -17.69 -2.68 -2.02
CA GLU A 68 -17.02 -3.37 -3.13
C GLU A 68 -15.85 -4.24 -2.64
N ARG A 69 -15.31 -3.95 -1.45
CA ARG A 69 -14.13 -4.62 -0.89
C ARG A 69 -14.27 -6.14 -0.85
N ASP A 70 -15.44 -6.65 -0.44
CA ASP A 70 -15.68 -8.08 -0.32
C ASP A 70 -15.82 -8.78 -1.67
N GLU A 71 -16.31 -8.07 -2.68
CA GLU A 71 -16.36 -8.59 -4.04
C GLU A 71 -14.96 -8.68 -4.65
N ILE A 72 -14.15 -7.64 -4.46
CA ILE A 72 -12.75 -7.62 -4.88
C ILE A 72 -11.94 -8.73 -4.19
N ARG A 73 -12.12 -8.90 -2.87
CA ARG A 73 -11.46 -9.98 -2.12
C ARG A 73 -11.80 -11.35 -2.68
N ARG A 74 -13.09 -11.60 -2.93
CA ARG A 74 -13.55 -12.86 -3.53
C ARG A 74 -12.95 -13.08 -4.91
N GLU A 75 -12.85 -12.04 -5.73
CA GLU A 75 -12.27 -12.15 -7.07
C GLU A 75 -10.76 -12.48 -7.02
N TYR A 76 -9.99 -11.81 -6.17
CA TYR A 76 -8.57 -12.16 -5.99
C TYR A 76 -8.36 -13.56 -5.41
N LEU A 77 -9.20 -14.00 -4.48
CA LEU A 77 -9.17 -15.38 -3.98
C LEU A 77 -9.50 -16.40 -5.08
N ARG A 78 -10.45 -16.07 -5.96
CA ARG A 78 -10.82 -16.91 -7.11
C ARG A 78 -9.68 -17.02 -8.13
N ARG A 79 -8.98 -15.91 -8.41
CA ARG A 79 -7.81 -15.89 -9.31
C ARG A 79 -6.60 -16.60 -8.72
N GLY A 80 -6.43 -16.48 -7.40
CA GLY A 80 -5.25 -16.96 -6.69
C GLY A 80 -4.03 -16.04 -6.85
N PRO A 81 -2.88 -16.43 -6.27
CA PRO A 81 -1.69 -15.60 -6.25
C PRO A 81 -1.03 -15.45 -7.63
N CYS A 82 -0.49 -14.27 -7.91
CA CYS A 82 0.31 -14.02 -9.12
C CYS A 82 1.64 -14.80 -9.07
N GLN A 83 1.72 -15.92 -9.78
CA GLN A 83 2.90 -16.80 -9.83
C GLN A 83 3.41 -17.00 -11.26
N PRO A 84 4.22 -16.07 -11.80
CA PRO A 84 4.74 -16.16 -13.17
C PRO A 84 5.85 -17.23 -13.29
N ARG A 85 5.46 -18.50 -13.41
CA ARG A 85 6.37 -19.67 -13.39
C ARG A 85 7.36 -19.74 -14.55
N HIS A 86 7.02 -19.15 -15.69
CA HIS A 86 7.85 -19.13 -16.90
C HIS A 86 8.66 -17.83 -17.04
N HIS A 87 8.66 -16.96 -16.03
CA HIS A 87 9.39 -15.70 -16.05
C HIS A 87 10.89 -15.91 -15.79
N LYS A 88 11.72 -15.14 -16.48
CA LYS A 88 13.17 -15.10 -16.23
C LYS A 88 13.48 -14.13 -15.10
N PHE A 89 13.52 -14.65 -13.88
CA PHE A 89 13.82 -13.87 -12.67
C PHE A 89 15.20 -13.19 -12.77
N PRO A 90 15.27 -11.84 -12.63
CA PRO A 90 16.52 -11.09 -12.66
C PRO A 90 17.49 -11.54 -11.55
N GLN A 91 18.79 -11.42 -11.82
CA GLN A 91 19.83 -11.61 -10.81
C GLN A 91 20.34 -10.25 -10.34
N ARG A 92 20.50 -10.13 -9.02
CA ARG A 92 21.10 -8.97 -8.38
C ARG A 92 22.25 -9.39 -7.49
N ASP A 93 23.21 -8.50 -7.31
CA ASP A 93 24.32 -8.73 -6.39
C ASP A 93 23.87 -8.49 -4.95
N PHE A 94 24.13 -9.47 -4.08
CA PHE A 94 23.92 -9.36 -2.64
C PHE A 94 25.22 -9.67 -1.93
N SER A 95 26.06 -8.65 -1.73
CA SER A 95 27.35 -8.78 -1.03
C SER A 95 28.31 -9.74 -1.75
N GLY A 96 28.45 -9.59 -3.07
CA GLY A 96 29.33 -10.39 -3.92
C GLY A 96 28.73 -11.72 -4.39
N LEU A 97 27.50 -12.04 -3.98
CA LEU A 97 26.78 -13.23 -4.42
C LEU A 97 25.62 -12.82 -5.32
N LYS A 98 25.63 -13.32 -6.56
CA LYS A 98 24.51 -13.17 -7.49
C LYS A 98 23.33 -14.03 -7.03
N ARG A 99 22.26 -13.39 -6.58
CA ARG A 99 21.03 -14.05 -6.12
C ARG A 99 19.85 -13.63 -7.00
N ARG A 100 18.82 -14.48 -7.05
CA ARG A 100 17.53 -14.22 -7.71
C ARG A 100 16.41 -14.85 -6.89
N PHE A 101 15.17 -14.46 -7.17
CA PHE A 101 14.00 -15.17 -6.68
C PHE A 101 14.06 -16.66 -7.08
N ASN A 102 13.70 -17.55 -6.15
CA ASN A 102 13.68 -18.99 -6.41
C ASN A 102 12.26 -19.43 -6.76
N PRO A 103 11.98 -19.80 -8.03
CA PRO A 103 10.64 -20.22 -8.45
C PRO A 103 10.10 -21.46 -7.71
N LYS A 104 10.97 -22.29 -7.11
CA LYS A 104 10.54 -23.42 -6.27
C LYS A 104 9.73 -22.97 -5.04
N TRP A 105 9.89 -21.73 -4.61
CA TRP A 105 9.07 -21.18 -3.52
C TRP A 105 7.59 -21.13 -3.88
N PHE A 106 7.22 -21.06 -5.18
CA PHE A 106 5.82 -21.18 -5.57
C PHE A 106 5.24 -22.57 -5.32
N ASP A 107 6.06 -23.63 -5.30
CA ASP A 107 5.59 -24.99 -5.01
C ASP A 107 5.37 -25.22 -3.53
N GLU A 108 6.11 -24.49 -2.70
CA GLU A 108 6.01 -24.55 -1.24
C GLU A 108 4.93 -23.61 -0.69
N TYR A 109 4.84 -22.41 -1.25
CA TYR A 109 3.95 -21.35 -0.80
C TYR A 109 2.83 -21.08 -1.81
N ARG A 110 2.24 -22.18 -2.32
CA ARG A 110 1.28 -22.18 -3.45
C ARG A 110 0.14 -21.19 -3.31
N ASN A 111 -0.37 -21.03 -2.09
CA ASN A 111 -1.65 -20.34 -1.86
C ASN A 111 -1.51 -18.84 -1.59
N TRP A 112 -0.30 -18.35 -1.32
CA TRP A 112 -0.13 -16.97 -0.84
C TRP A 112 1.06 -16.22 -1.43
N LEU A 113 2.13 -16.90 -1.87
CA LEU A 113 3.30 -16.23 -2.39
C LEU A 113 3.02 -15.69 -3.79
N GLU A 114 3.20 -14.39 -3.94
CA GLU A 114 3.09 -13.67 -5.20
C GLU A 114 4.45 -13.09 -5.60
N TYR A 115 4.61 -12.81 -6.88
CA TYR A 115 5.79 -12.11 -7.40
C TYR A 115 5.37 -11.02 -8.37
N SER A 116 5.87 -9.80 -8.16
CA SER A 116 5.75 -8.70 -9.11
C SER A 116 6.90 -8.76 -10.11
N VAL A 117 6.55 -8.84 -11.39
CA VAL A 117 7.54 -8.78 -12.49
C VAL A 117 8.08 -7.36 -12.62
N ILE A 118 7.23 -6.36 -12.36
CA ILE A 118 7.55 -4.95 -12.46
C ILE A 118 8.64 -4.56 -11.47
N GLU A 119 8.52 -5.01 -10.21
CA GLU A 119 9.42 -4.61 -9.12
C GLU A 119 10.54 -5.61 -8.81
N ASP A 120 10.52 -6.80 -9.41
CA ASP A 120 11.36 -7.94 -9.01
C ASP A 120 11.29 -8.12 -7.48
N ALA A 121 10.08 -8.36 -6.97
CA ALA A 121 9.79 -8.46 -5.55
C ALA A 121 8.70 -9.48 -5.25
N ALA A 122 8.81 -10.12 -4.09
CA ALA A 122 7.82 -11.05 -3.60
C ALA A 122 6.77 -10.36 -2.72
N TYR A 123 5.53 -10.78 -2.85
CA TYR A 123 4.36 -10.25 -2.13
C TYR A 123 3.56 -11.40 -1.51
N CYS A 124 2.59 -11.05 -0.67
CA CYS A 124 1.71 -11.99 0.01
C CYS A 124 0.24 -11.64 -0.29
N LEU A 125 -0.47 -12.54 -0.98
CA LEU A 125 -1.87 -12.33 -1.35
C LEU A 125 -2.75 -12.11 -0.11
N CYS A 126 -2.66 -13.00 0.87
CA CYS A 126 -3.47 -12.89 2.10
C CYS A 126 -3.18 -11.59 2.86
N CYS A 127 -1.92 -11.16 2.88
CA CYS A 127 -1.49 -9.94 3.55
C CYS A 127 -2.06 -8.70 2.86
N TYR A 128 -2.16 -8.71 1.54
CA TYR A 128 -2.85 -7.66 0.77
C TYR A 128 -4.37 -7.65 1.04
N LEU A 129 -5.00 -8.82 1.04
CA LEU A 129 -6.46 -8.94 1.15
C LEU A 129 -7.02 -8.55 2.52
N PHE A 130 -6.25 -8.83 3.57
CA PHE A 130 -6.66 -8.69 4.97
C PHE A 130 -5.76 -7.73 5.74
N GLN A 131 -5.14 -6.77 5.05
CA GLN A 131 -4.42 -5.69 5.74
C GLN A 131 -5.43 -4.90 6.58
N ASP A 132 -5.36 -5.07 7.90
CA ASP A 132 -6.23 -4.37 8.85
C ASP A 132 -5.85 -2.89 8.95
N GLU A 133 -6.86 -2.04 9.14
CA GLU A 133 -6.68 -0.58 9.31
C GLU A 133 -6.01 -0.24 10.65
N ASP A 134 -6.28 -1.05 11.67
CA ASP A 134 -5.93 -0.76 13.06
C ASP A 134 -4.72 -1.55 13.57
N ILE A 135 -4.19 -2.47 12.75
CA ILE A 135 -3.06 -3.31 13.13
C ILE A 135 -1.82 -2.82 12.38
N HIS A 136 -1.16 -1.82 12.98
CA HIS A 136 0.24 -1.51 12.69
C HIS A 136 1.14 -2.65 13.18
N GLN A 137 1.00 -3.85 12.61
CA GLN A 137 1.96 -4.92 12.80
C GLN A 137 3.22 -4.51 12.06
N ALA A 138 4.23 -4.10 12.83
CA ALA A 138 5.56 -3.74 12.33
C ALA A 138 6.09 -4.85 11.41
N GLY A 139 5.92 -4.69 10.09
CA GLY A 139 6.33 -5.65 9.07
C GLY A 139 5.25 -6.09 8.06
N GLY A 140 3.97 -5.78 8.28
CA GLY A 140 2.90 -6.15 7.34
C GLY A 140 3.06 -5.51 5.96
N ASP A 141 3.47 -4.25 5.93
CA ASP A 141 3.59 -3.40 4.75
C ASP A 141 4.60 -3.94 3.73
N VAL A 142 5.59 -4.69 4.20
CA VAL A 142 6.69 -5.21 3.36
C VAL A 142 6.15 -6.22 2.35
N PHE A 143 5.24 -7.10 2.74
CA PHE A 143 4.68 -8.11 1.83
C PHE A 143 3.37 -7.68 1.18
N SER A 144 2.72 -6.63 1.70
CA SER A 144 1.49 -6.08 1.12
C SER A 144 1.74 -5.00 0.07
N SER A 145 2.68 -4.07 0.31
CA SER A 145 2.83 -2.85 -0.50
C SER A 145 4.25 -2.62 -1.04
N LEU A 146 5.29 -2.83 -0.22
CA LEU A 146 6.67 -2.55 -0.66
C LEU A 146 7.27 -3.67 -1.52
N GLY A 147 6.92 -4.92 -1.22
CA GLY A 147 7.53 -6.11 -1.80
C GLY A 147 8.85 -6.50 -1.10
N PHE A 148 9.04 -7.80 -0.90
CA PHE A 148 10.28 -8.37 -0.37
C PHE A 148 11.28 -8.64 -1.50
N LYS A 149 12.48 -8.05 -1.38
CA LYS A 149 13.53 -8.12 -2.41
C LYS A 149 14.81 -8.85 -1.94
N SER A 150 14.86 -9.34 -0.70
CA SER A 150 16.10 -9.88 -0.11
C SER A 150 16.25 -11.39 -0.32
N TRP A 151 16.90 -11.80 -1.40
CA TRP A 151 17.10 -13.22 -1.75
C TRP A 151 18.19 -13.93 -0.93
N LYS A 152 18.64 -13.33 0.18
CA LYS A 152 19.68 -13.87 1.06
C LYS A 152 19.18 -15.07 1.85
N LYS A 153 17.91 -15.02 2.26
CA LYS A 153 17.22 -16.05 3.01
C LYS A 153 16.01 -16.53 2.22
N LYS A 154 15.50 -17.68 2.63
CA LYS A 154 14.19 -18.14 2.23
C LYS A 154 13.13 -17.12 2.69
N ILE A 155 12.11 -16.94 1.86
CA ILE A 155 10.90 -16.19 2.20
C ILE A 155 10.12 -16.94 3.28
#